data_AF-A0A1Q5RAS4-F1
#
_entry.id   AF-A0A1Q5RAS4-F1
#
_cell.length_a   1.000
_cell.length_b   1.000
_cell.length_c   1.000
_cell.angle_alpha   90.00
_cell.angle_beta   90.00
_cell.angle_gamma   90.00
#
_symmetry.space_group_name_H-M   'P 1'
#
loop_
_entity.id
_entity.type
_entity.pdbx_description
1 polymer ?
#
loop_
_entity_poly.entity_id
_entity_poly.type
_entity_poly.pdbx_seq_one_letter_code
_entity_poly.pdbx_strand_id
1 'polypeptide(L)'
;MTGATDPFSASIIPFEVPEQVRAFAEKGVSQARESYAKFKDAAESQNGTIEAVFTCASKGASEYTAKLMEFMKANTSAHLDFAQELLGAKSPTDAMQLWSGHARKQFETFQVQAKELAEIGQRVAAETAEPIKASASKFYKPAA
;
A
#
# COMPACT_ATOMS: atom_id res chain seq x y z
N MET A 1 -65.40 7.99 -5.56
CA MET A 1 -64.58 7.42 -4.46
C MET A 1 -63.93 6.15 -5.03
N THR A 2 -62.74 6.27 -5.63
CA THR A 2 -61.41 5.81 -5.10
C THR A 2 -61.36 4.29 -4.88
N GLY A 3 -60.81 3.49 -5.81
CA GLY A 3 -59.41 2.98 -5.83
C GLY A 3 -59.46 1.44 -5.69
N ALA A 4 -58.61 0.58 -6.25
CA ALA A 4 -57.33 0.72 -6.91
C ALA A 4 -57.14 -0.46 -7.90
N THR A 5 -56.56 -0.18 -9.07
CA THR A 5 -55.74 -1.10 -9.84
C THR A 5 -54.66 -1.65 -8.91
N ASP A 6 -54.56 -2.96 -8.73
CA ASP A 6 -53.50 -3.57 -7.92
C ASP A 6 -52.21 -3.67 -8.75
N PRO A 7 -51.18 -2.85 -8.49
CA PRO A 7 -49.94 -2.84 -9.25
C PRO A 7 -48.95 -3.92 -8.79
N PHE A 8 -49.34 -4.79 -7.85
CA PHE A 8 -48.49 -5.82 -7.26
C PHE A 8 -48.85 -7.24 -7.71
N SER A 9 -49.57 -7.40 -8.82
CA SER A 9 -49.56 -8.66 -9.58
C SER A 9 -48.23 -8.83 -10.34
N ALA A 10 -47.13 -8.88 -9.60
CA ALA A 10 -45.85 -9.33 -10.15
C ALA A 10 -45.89 -10.85 -10.21
N SER A 11 -46.05 -11.38 -11.42
CA SER A 11 -45.82 -12.77 -11.75
C SER A 11 -44.56 -13.27 -11.03
N ILE A 12 -44.71 -14.25 -10.14
CA ILE A 12 -43.57 -14.94 -9.53
C ILE A 12 -42.97 -15.80 -10.64
N ILE A 13 -42.02 -15.25 -11.38
CA ILE A 13 -41.15 -16.03 -12.26
C ILE A 13 -40.33 -16.93 -11.32
N PRO A 14 -40.41 -18.26 -11.41
CA PRO A 14 -39.53 -19.13 -10.65
C PRO A 14 -38.09 -18.75 -10.95
N PHE A 15 -37.31 -18.43 -9.93
CA PHE A 15 -35.88 -18.18 -10.09
C PHE A 15 -35.18 -19.53 -10.32
N GLU A 16 -35.24 -20.02 -11.56
CA GLU A 16 -34.38 -21.11 -12.02
C GLU A 16 -32.99 -20.51 -12.25
N VAL A 17 -32.06 -20.81 -11.34
CA VAL A 17 -30.65 -20.48 -11.53
C VAL A 17 -30.18 -21.20 -12.80
N PRO A 18 -29.78 -20.48 -13.86
CA PRO A 18 -29.32 -21.12 -15.08
C PRO A 18 -28.19 -22.09 -14.77
N GLU A 19 -28.18 -23.26 -15.41
CA GLU A 19 -27.23 -24.34 -15.10
C GLU A 19 -25.77 -23.88 -15.21
N GLN A 20 -25.47 -22.93 -16.09
CA GLN A 20 -24.15 -22.31 -16.19
C GLN A 20 -23.78 -21.44 -14.97
N VAL A 21 -24.75 -20.74 -14.39
CA VAL A 21 -24.55 -19.93 -13.17
C VAL A 21 -24.32 -20.86 -11.97
N ARG A 22 -25.07 -21.95 -11.90
CA ARG A 22 -24.89 -22.98 -10.88
C ARG A 22 -23.54 -23.68 -11.00
N ALA A 23 -23.16 -24.14 -12.18
CA ALA A 23 -21.86 -24.78 -12.42
C ALA A 23 -20.69 -23.82 -12.18
N PHE A 24 -20.83 -22.53 -12.52
CA PHE A 24 -19.84 -21.51 -12.21
C PHE A 24 -19.71 -21.28 -10.70
N ALA A 25 -20.83 -21.22 -9.96
CA ALA A 25 -20.84 -21.09 -8.52
C ALA A 25 -20.23 -22.34 -7.83
N GLU A 26 -20.61 -23.54 -8.25
CA GLU A 26 -20.07 -24.80 -7.73
C GLU A 26 -18.56 -24.90 -7.97
N LYS A 27 -18.08 -24.52 -9.17
CA LYS A 27 -16.65 -24.45 -9.49
C LYS A 27 -15.93 -23.39 -8.65
N GLY A 28 -16.49 -22.19 -8.51
CA GLY A 28 -15.92 -21.11 -7.71
C GLY A 28 -15.81 -21.47 -6.23
N VAL A 29 -16.84 -22.11 -5.66
CA VAL A 29 -16.82 -22.60 -4.28
C VAL A 29 -15.78 -23.71 -4.10
N SER A 30 -15.67 -24.62 -5.07
CA SER A 30 -14.66 -25.68 -5.02
C SER A 30 -13.23 -25.11 -5.09
N GLN A 31 -12.98 -24.16 -6.00
CA GLN A 31 -11.68 -23.45 -6.10
C GLN A 31 -11.35 -22.62 -4.85
N ALA A 32 -12.34 -21.97 -4.24
CA ALA A 32 -12.17 -21.23 -3.00
C ALA A 32 -11.83 -22.17 -1.83
N ARG A 33 -12.50 -23.33 -1.74
CA ARG A 33 -12.19 -24.35 -0.74
C ARG A 33 -10.79 -24.95 -0.94
N GLU A 34 -10.41 -25.22 -2.17
CA GLU A 34 -9.08 -25.75 -2.50
C GLU A 34 -7.99 -24.71 -2.18
N SER A 35 -8.21 -23.44 -2.53
CA SER A 35 -7.29 -22.34 -2.24
C SER A 35 -7.20 -22.07 -0.74
N TYR A 36 -8.33 -22.13 -0.03
CA TYR A 36 -8.38 -22.01 1.42
C TYR A 36 -7.67 -23.18 2.11
N ALA A 37 -7.83 -24.41 1.63
CA ALA A 37 -7.12 -25.57 2.14
C ALA A 37 -5.60 -25.43 1.93
N LYS A 38 -5.16 -25.03 0.73
CA LYS A 38 -3.74 -24.73 0.43
C LYS A 38 -3.18 -23.60 1.29
N PHE A 39 -3.96 -22.54 1.50
CA PHE A 39 -3.59 -21.41 2.37
C PHE A 39 -3.52 -21.83 3.83
N LYS A 40 -4.48 -22.61 4.31
CA LYS A 40 -4.53 -23.16 5.67
C LYS A 40 -3.34 -24.09 5.91
N ASP A 41 -3.04 -24.97 4.95
CA ASP A 41 -1.91 -25.90 5.03
C ASP A 41 -0.57 -25.14 5.02
N ALA A 42 -0.44 -24.07 4.22
CA ALA A 42 0.71 -23.16 4.26
C ALA A 42 0.83 -22.40 5.58
N ALA A 43 -0.30 -21.92 6.13
CA ALA A 43 -0.33 -21.21 7.41
C ALA A 43 -0.04 -22.13 8.61
N GLU A 44 -0.58 -23.36 8.60
CA GLU A 44 -0.33 -24.38 9.64
C GLU A 44 1.10 -24.97 9.54
N SER A 45 1.72 -24.94 8.35
CA SER A 45 3.09 -25.40 8.11
C SER A 45 4.18 -24.32 8.36
N GLN A 46 3.84 -23.01 8.31
CA GLN A 46 4.83 -21.91 8.30
C GLN A 46 4.49 -20.70 9.19
N ASN A 47 4.22 -20.94 10.47
CA ASN A 47 4.07 -19.85 11.46
C ASN A 47 5.25 -18.86 11.42
N GLY A 48 6.49 -19.37 11.28
CA GLY A 48 7.69 -18.53 11.22
C GLY A 48 7.82 -17.68 9.94
N THR A 49 7.25 -18.10 8.80
CA THR A 49 7.32 -17.30 7.55
C THR A 49 6.33 -16.14 7.60
N ILE A 50 5.12 -16.36 8.14
CA ILE A 50 4.13 -15.31 8.35
C ILE A 50 4.63 -14.31 9.40
N GLU A 51 5.18 -14.80 10.51
CA GLU A 51 5.80 -13.97 11.54
C GLU A 51 6.97 -13.13 10.98
N ALA A 52 7.82 -13.72 10.14
CA ALA A 52 8.94 -13.02 9.50
C ALA A 52 8.47 -11.93 8.51
N VAL A 53 7.44 -12.22 7.70
CA VAL A 53 6.80 -11.24 6.81
C VAL A 53 6.22 -10.07 7.61
N PHE A 54 5.47 -10.35 8.67
CA PHE A 54 4.85 -9.33 9.51
C PHE A 54 5.89 -8.47 10.24
N THR A 55 6.96 -9.10 10.73
CA THR A 55 8.08 -8.43 11.39
C THR A 55 8.80 -7.50 10.41
N CYS A 56 9.07 -7.97 9.18
CA CYS A 56 9.71 -7.16 8.15
C CYS A 56 8.84 -5.97 7.74
N ALA A 57 7.54 -6.18 7.51
CA ALA A 57 6.60 -5.12 7.19
C ALA A 57 6.49 -4.07 8.31
N SER A 58 6.42 -4.52 9.57
CA SER A 58 6.31 -3.63 10.75
C SER A 58 7.59 -2.82 10.99
N LYS A 59 8.77 -3.43 10.79
CA LYS A 59 10.06 -2.73 10.81
C LYS A 59 10.14 -1.71 9.67
N GLY A 60 9.70 -2.09 8.47
CA GLY A 60 9.62 -1.20 7.31
C GLY A 60 8.74 0.02 7.53
N ALA A 61 7.55 -0.19 8.10
CA ALA A 61 6.64 0.88 8.47
C ALA A 61 7.26 1.82 9.52
N SER A 62 7.94 1.26 10.53
CA SER A 62 8.64 2.05 11.55
C SER A 62 9.77 2.89 10.96
N GLU A 63 10.57 2.33 10.06
CA GLU A 63 11.63 3.04 9.35
C GLU A 63 11.06 4.16 8.47
N TYR A 64 9.98 3.89 7.73
CA TYR A 64 9.29 4.87 6.90
C TYR A 64 8.76 6.05 7.74
N THR A 65 8.11 5.77 8.88
CA THR A 65 7.62 6.80 9.79
C THR A 65 8.76 7.61 10.41
N ALA A 66 9.86 6.97 10.84
CA ALA A 66 11.02 7.68 11.35
C ALA A 66 11.60 8.64 10.30
N LYS A 67 11.72 8.18 9.05
CA LYS A 67 12.20 8.99 7.93
C LYS A 67 11.30 10.20 7.65
N LEU A 68 9.97 10.03 7.70
CA LEU A 68 9.03 11.16 7.58
C LEU A 68 9.21 12.19 8.70
N MET A 69 9.48 11.76 9.93
CA MET A 69 9.73 12.68 11.05
C MET A 69 11.04 13.46 10.86
N GLU A 70 12.09 12.81 10.34
CA GLU A 70 13.33 13.49 9.95
C GLU A 70 13.08 14.57 8.90
N PHE A 71 12.29 14.25 7.87
CA PHE A 71 11.93 15.20 6.80
C PHE A 71 11.09 16.35 7.31
N MET A 72 10.11 16.09 8.17
CA MET A 72 9.32 17.14 8.80
C MET A 72 10.22 18.11 9.56
N LYS A 73 11.15 17.61 10.37
CA LYS A 73 12.11 18.44 11.09
C LYS A 73 12.96 19.28 10.13
N ALA A 74 13.53 18.66 9.10
CA ALA A 74 14.37 19.34 8.11
C ALA A 74 13.59 20.44 7.35
N ASN A 75 12.36 20.13 6.91
CA ASN A 75 11.51 21.06 6.17
C ASN A 75 11.06 22.22 7.07
N THR A 76 10.65 21.95 8.31
CA THR A 76 10.31 23.01 9.27
C THR A 76 11.48 23.94 9.54
N SER A 77 12.68 23.41 9.79
CA SER A 77 13.88 24.23 9.94
C SER A 77 14.13 25.08 8.70
N ALA A 78 14.09 24.50 7.51
CA ALA A 78 14.32 25.23 6.27
C ALA A 78 13.29 26.35 6.02
N HIS A 79 12.02 26.14 6.37
CA HIS A 79 10.99 27.17 6.25
C HIS A 79 11.15 28.29 7.29
N LEU A 80 11.58 27.97 8.52
CA LEU A 80 11.86 28.97 9.54
C LEU A 80 13.08 29.82 9.16
N ASP A 81 14.16 29.20 8.69
CA ASP A 81 15.36 29.89 8.21
C ASP A 81 15.01 30.83 7.05
N PHE A 82 14.22 30.34 6.09
CA PHE A 82 13.74 31.16 4.98
C PHE A 82 12.86 32.32 5.43
N ALA A 83 11.97 32.11 6.41
CA ALA A 83 11.15 33.19 6.95
C ALA A 83 12.02 34.26 7.63
N GLN A 84 13.07 33.86 8.36
CA GLN A 84 14.02 34.80 8.96
C GLN A 84 14.78 35.61 7.90
N GLU A 85 15.28 34.95 6.85
CA GLU A 85 15.95 35.62 5.73
C GLU A 85 15.01 36.60 5.01
N LEU A 86 13.77 36.20 4.78
CA LEU A 86 12.76 37.02 4.09
C LEU A 86 12.37 38.26 4.90
N LEU A 87 12.24 38.12 6.22
CA LEU A 87 12.00 39.26 7.12
C LEU A 87 13.18 40.25 7.14
N GLY A 88 14.40 39.78 6.86
CA GLY A 88 15.60 40.61 6.72
C GLY A 88 15.78 41.24 5.34
N ALA A 89 14.91 40.97 4.37
CA ALA A 89 15.03 41.47 3.00
C ALA A 89 14.87 43.00 2.96
N LYS A 90 15.78 43.69 2.26
CA LYS A 90 15.81 45.16 2.19
C LYS A 90 15.03 45.71 1.00
N SER A 91 14.66 44.86 0.04
CA SER A 91 13.92 45.23 -1.16
C SER A 91 13.09 44.05 -1.70
N PRO A 92 12.06 44.32 -2.53
CA PRO A 92 11.30 43.27 -3.20
C PRO A 92 12.15 42.37 -4.10
N THR A 93 13.21 42.93 -4.72
CA THR A 93 14.15 42.16 -5.54
C THR A 93 14.94 41.16 -4.70
N ASP A 94 15.43 41.57 -3.53
CA ASP A 94 16.13 40.67 -2.60
C ASP A 94 15.19 39.56 -2.10
N ALA A 95 13.94 39.90 -1.76
CA ALA A 95 12.92 38.93 -1.36
C ALA A 95 12.61 37.91 -2.46
N MET A 96 12.51 38.34 -3.72
CA MET A 96 12.32 37.44 -4.87
C MET A 96 13.51 36.51 -5.10
N GLN A 97 14.73 37.00 -4.89
CA GLN A 97 15.93 36.16 -4.97
C GLN A 97 15.91 35.07 -3.89
N LEU A 98 15.65 35.44 -2.62
CA LEU A 98 15.50 34.50 -1.51
C LEU A 98 14.42 33.46 -1.80
N TRP A 99 13.26 33.90 -2.26
CA TRP A 99 12.14 33.00 -2.61
C TRP A 99 12.53 32.00 -3.70
N SER A 100 13.12 32.48 -4.81
CA SER A 100 13.52 31.60 -5.92
C SER A 100 14.63 30.63 -5.52
N GLY A 101 15.56 31.05 -4.66
CA GLY A 101 16.61 30.20 -4.09
C GLY A 101 16.03 29.13 -3.19
N HIS A 102 15.14 29.50 -2.27
CA HIS A 102 14.45 28.56 -1.40
C HIS A 102 13.62 27.56 -2.20
N ALA A 103 12.84 28.01 -3.18
CA ALA A 103 12.03 27.13 -4.03
C ALA A 103 12.88 26.07 -4.76
N ARG A 104 14.02 26.47 -5.35
CA ARG A 104 14.95 25.54 -6.00
C ARG A 104 15.49 24.51 -5.00
N LYS A 105 15.96 24.97 -3.84
CA LYS A 105 16.50 24.09 -2.79
C LYS A 105 15.44 23.13 -2.26
N GLN A 106 14.20 23.57 -2.07
CA GLN A 106 13.09 22.72 -1.64
C GLN A 106 12.75 21.67 -2.69
N PHE A 107 12.81 22.02 -3.98
CA PHE A 107 12.58 21.06 -5.06
C PHE A 107 13.66 19.96 -5.10
N GLU A 108 14.93 20.33 -5.01
CA GLU A 108 16.05 19.39 -4.93
C GLU A 108 15.92 18.48 -3.69
N THR A 109 15.59 19.07 -2.54
CA THR A 109 15.36 18.33 -1.28
C THR A 109 14.21 17.34 -1.43
N PHE A 110 13.09 17.76 -2.02
CA PHE A 110 11.94 16.89 -2.25
C PHE A 110 12.29 15.70 -3.15
N GLN A 111 13.08 15.91 -4.20
CA GLN A 111 13.54 14.82 -5.07
C GLN A 111 14.39 13.80 -4.31
N VAL A 112 15.26 14.25 -3.40
CA VAL A 112 16.06 13.36 -2.55
C VAL A 112 15.16 12.60 -1.57
N GLN A 113 14.27 13.32 -0.86
CA GLN A 113 13.32 12.72 0.08
C GLN A 113 12.43 11.67 -0.59
N ALA A 114 11.93 11.93 -1.80
CA ALA A 114 11.12 10.98 -2.56
C ALA A 114 11.91 9.72 -2.94
N LYS A 115 13.19 9.85 -3.31
CA LYS A 115 14.06 8.70 -3.60
C LYS A 115 14.29 7.86 -2.35
N GLU A 116 14.60 8.47 -1.22
CA GLU A 116 14.81 7.75 0.05
C GLU A 116 13.56 6.95 0.45
N LEU A 117 12.35 7.52 0.34
CA LEU A 117 11.11 6.79 0.63
C LEU A 117 10.87 5.64 -0.34
N ALA A 118 11.17 5.84 -1.63
CA ALA A 118 11.07 4.78 -2.64
C ALA A 118 12.04 3.62 -2.34
N GLU A 119 13.27 3.93 -1.92
CA GLU A 119 14.27 2.94 -1.52
C GLU A 119 13.83 2.13 -0.30
N ILE A 120 13.24 2.77 0.72
CA ILE A 120 12.64 2.08 1.87
C ILE A 120 11.53 1.14 1.38
N GLY A 121 10.61 1.63 0.54
CA GLY A 121 9.52 0.81 0.01
C GLY A 121 10.00 -0.39 -0.80
N GLN A 122 10.99 -0.20 -1.68
CA GLN A 122 11.60 -1.28 -2.46
C GLN A 122 12.29 -2.31 -1.57
N ARG A 123 13.02 -1.85 -0.55
CA ARG A 123 13.70 -2.73 0.40
C ARG A 123 12.71 -3.56 1.19
N VAL A 124 11.66 -2.94 1.75
CA VAL A 124 10.61 -3.65 2.49
C VAL A 124 9.92 -4.69 1.61
N ALA A 125 9.60 -4.34 0.35
CA ALA A 125 9.02 -5.29 -0.60
C ALA A 125 9.96 -6.48 -0.88
N ALA A 126 11.26 -6.23 -1.08
CA ALA A 126 12.25 -7.26 -1.32
C ALA A 126 12.44 -8.17 -0.08
N GLU A 127 12.66 -7.58 1.09
CA GLU A 127 12.84 -8.29 2.36
C GLU A 127 11.58 -9.09 2.75
N THR A 128 10.38 -8.64 2.39
CA THR A 128 9.13 -9.38 2.60
C THR A 128 8.98 -10.57 1.65
N ALA A 129 9.51 -10.48 0.43
CA ALA A 129 9.45 -11.56 -0.56
C ALA A 129 10.46 -12.69 -0.29
N GLU A 130 11.59 -12.38 0.35
CA GLU A 130 12.66 -13.35 0.64
C GLU A 130 12.22 -14.54 1.53
N PRO A 131 11.47 -14.37 2.64
CA PRO A 131 10.94 -15.49 3.43
C PRO A 131 10.05 -16.45 2.63
N ILE A 132 9.29 -15.92 1.67
CA ILE A 132 8.41 -16.70 0.78
C ILE A 132 9.26 -17.50 -0.20
N LYS A 133 10.26 -16.86 -0.82
CA LYS A 133 11.20 -17.50 -1.75
C LYS A 133 12.04 -18.58 -1.07
N ALA A 134 12.52 -18.31 0.15
CA ALA A 134 13.28 -19.26 0.96
C ALA A 134 12.44 -20.46 1.43
N SER A 135 11.14 -20.25 1.63
CA SER A 135 10.20 -21.34 1.91
C SER A 135 9.99 -22.20 0.66
N ALA A 136 9.75 -21.58 -0.51
CA ALA A 136 9.54 -22.29 -1.78
C ALA A 136 10.77 -23.12 -2.22
N SER A 137 11.99 -22.62 -2.04
CA SER A 137 13.22 -23.33 -2.39
C SER A 137 13.51 -24.54 -1.49
N LYS A 138 12.95 -24.61 -0.28
CA LYS A 138 13.02 -25.81 0.57
C LYS A 138 12.18 -26.97 0.02
N PHE A 139 11.13 -26.70 -0.75
CA PHE A 139 10.26 -27.73 -1.36
C PHE A 139 10.67 -28.09 -2.79
N TYR A 140 11.48 -27.27 -3.45
CA TYR A 140 12.14 -27.57 -4.72
C TYR A 140 13.65 -27.74 -4.51
N LYS A 141 14.09 -28.93 -4.12
CA LYS A 141 15.48 -29.32 -4.42
C LYS A 141 15.60 -29.51 -5.94
N PRO A 142 16.62 -28.95 -6.63
CA PRO A 142 16.90 -29.32 -8.00
C PRO A 142 17.20 -30.83 -8.01
N ALA A 143 16.57 -31.55 -8.93
CA ALA A 143 16.90 -32.95 -9.17
C ALA A 143 18.40 -33.04 -9.52
N ALA A 144 19.12 -33.92 -8.82
CA ALA A 144 20.51 -34.24 -9.08
C ALA A 144 20.67 -34.94 -10.44
#